data_AF-A0A7Z9KKQ8-F1
#
_entry.id   AF-A0A7Z9KKQ8-F1
#
_cell.length_a   1.000
_cell.length_b   1.000
_cell.length_c   1.000
_cell.angle_alpha   90.00
_cell.angle_beta   90.00
_cell.angle_gamma   90.00
#
_symmetry.space_group_name_H-M   'P 1'
#
loop_
_entity.id
_entity.type
_entity.pdbx_description
1 polymer ?
#
loop_
_entity_poly.entity_id
_entity_poly.type
_entity_poly.pdbx_seq_one_letter_code
_entity_poly.pdbx_strand_id
1 'polypeptide(L)'
;MSEEISITETETSTDIGELTALLQQEFPDAVTGFHAHRGDETVVIERDALEPVCRFLRDDSRCSFEIMMDLTAVDRLEMNETPRFEMVYHFKSLSHARRLRLKVRLAEDDCKIASIHHLW
;
A
#
# COMPACT_ATOMS: atom_id res chain seq x y z
N MET A 1 -17.71 20.47 -31.69
CA MET A 1 -17.82 19.01 -31.47
C MET A 1 -17.05 18.75 -30.19
N SER A 2 -17.79 18.60 -29.10
CA SER A 2 -17.24 18.47 -27.75
C SER A 2 -17.30 16.99 -27.42
N GLU A 3 -16.15 16.33 -27.34
CA GLU A 3 -16.09 14.93 -26.89
C GLU A 3 -16.17 14.93 -25.37
N GLU A 4 -17.31 14.51 -24.84
CA GLU A 4 -17.47 14.16 -23.43
C GLU A 4 -16.62 12.92 -23.15
N ILE A 5 -15.57 13.09 -22.34
CA ILE A 5 -14.79 11.98 -21.80
C ILE A 5 -15.69 11.32 -20.75
N SER A 6 -16.29 10.20 -21.15
CA SER A 6 -16.97 9.27 -20.25
C SER A 6 -15.97 8.76 -19.22
N ILE A 7 -16.06 9.28 -18.00
CA ILE A 7 -15.34 8.74 -16.84
C ILE A 7 -15.95 7.39 -16.53
N THR A 8 -15.35 6.33 -17.05
CA THR A 8 -15.70 4.96 -16.67
C THR A 8 -15.30 4.79 -15.21
N GLU A 9 -16.30 4.78 -14.32
CA GLU A 9 -16.15 4.34 -12.94
C GLU A 9 -15.41 3.00 -12.96
N THR A 10 -14.20 3.00 -12.39
CA THR A 10 -13.40 1.79 -12.29
C THR A 10 -14.09 0.93 -11.24
N GLU A 11 -14.79 -0.12 -11.70
CA GLU A 11 -15.33 -1.15 -10.82
C GLU A 11 -14.19 -1.74 -9.98
N THR A 12 -14.10 -1.29 -8.73
CA THR A 12 -13.19 -1.85 -7.74
C THR A 12 -13.71 -3.24 -7.42
N SER A 13 -13.12 -4.29 -8.01
CA SER A 13 -13.45 -5.67 -7.69
C SER A 13 -13.23 -5.89 -6.19
N THR A 14 -14.30 -6.16 -5.45
CA THR A 14 -14.35 -6.37 -3.99
C THR A 14 -13.76 -7.72 -3.57
N ASP A 15 -12.78 -8.25 -4.31
CA ASP A 15 -12.08 -9.47 -3.91
C ASP A 15 -11.00 -9.08 -2.91
N ILE A 16 -11.25 -9.38 -1.64
CA ILE A 16 -10.28 -9.13 -0.58
C ILE A 16 -9.15 -10.16 -0.73
N GLY A 17 -7.97 -9.68 -1.10
CA GLY A 17 -6.82 -10.56 -1.23
C GLY A 17 -6.35 -11.10 0.12
N GLU A 18 -5.64 -12.23 0.07
CA GLU A 18 -5.22 -12.97 1.26
C GLU A 18 -4.32 -12.13 2.19
N LEU A 19 -3.43 -11.30 1.63
CA LEU A 19 -2.57 -10.42 2.42
C LEU A 19 -3.35 -9.30 3.07
N THR A 20 -4.31 -8.74 2.36
CA THR A 20 -5.19 -7.70 2.90
C THR A 20 -5.96 -8.22 4.10
N ALA A 21 -6.58 -9.41 3.98
CA ALA A 21 -7.31 -10.03 5.08
C ALA A 21 -6.39 -10.32 6.27
N LEU A 22 -5.17 -10.81 6.01
CA LEU A 22 -4.17 -11.06 7.05
C LEU A 22 -3.74 -9.78 7.77
N LEU A 23 -3.48 -8.70 7.04
CA LEU A 23 -3.10 -7.42 7.64
C LEU A 23 -4.23 -6.79 8.45
N GLN A 24 -5.49 -6.93 8.02
CA GLN A 24 -6.64 -6.50 8.81
C GLN A 24 -6.80 -7.32 10.10
N GLN A 25 -6.44 -8.60 10.09
CA GLN A 25 -6.49 -9.43 11.30
C GLN A 25 -5.40 -9.02 12.31
N GLU A 26 -4.17 -8.81 11.84
CA GLU A 26 -3.01 -8.53 12.71
C GLU A 26 -2.92 -7.04 13.10
N PHE A 27 -3.47 -6.15 12.27
CA PHE A 27 -3.47 -4.69 12.45
C PHE A 27 -4.86 -4.08 12.13
N PRO A 28 -5.88 -4.35 12.94
CA PRO A 28 -7.28 -4.01 12.63
C PRO A 28 -7.52 -2.50 12.41
N ASP A 29 -6.80 -1.65 13.13
CA ASP A 29 -6.94 -0.20 13.04
C ASP A 29 -5.95 0.44 12.05
N ALA A 30 -5.05 -0.34 11.45
CA ALA A 30 -4.02 0.20 10.57
C ALA A 30 -4.45 0.27 9.12
N VAL A 31 -5.29 -0.64 8.63
CA VAL A 31 -5.65 -0.71 7.20
C VAL A 31 -6.75 0.30 6.89
N THR A 32 -6.42 1.33 6.10
CA THR A 32 -7.34 2.43 5.74
C THR A 32 -7.99 2.25 4.38
N GLY A 33 -7.45 1.35 3.56
CA GLY A 33 -8.01 1.03 2.25
C GLY A 33 -7.22 -0.07 1.56
N PHE A 34 -7.81 -0.68 0.54
CA PHE A 34 -7.14 -1.68 -0.27
C PHE A 34 -7.80 -1.79 -1.64
N HIS A 35 -7.07 -2.38 -2.58
CA HIS A 35 -7.62 -2.88 -3.82
C HIS A 35 -6.71 -3.98 -4.37
N ALA A 36 -7.26 -4.82 -5.22
CA ALA A 36 -6.51 -5.80 -5.99
C ALA A 36 -6.68 -5.53 -7.48
N HIS A 37 -5.60 -5.65 -8.24
CA HIS A 37 -5.68 -5.58 -9.70
C HIS A 37 -4.75 -6.62 -10.32
N ARG A 38 -5.31 -7.55 -11.10
CA ARG A 38 -4.54 -8.60 -11.83
C ARG A 38 -3.58 -9.41 -10.94
N GLY A 39 -4.00 -9.70 -9.70
CA GLY A 39 -3.22 -10.47 -8.74
C GLY A 39 -2.20 -9.65 -7.94
N ASP A 40 -2.11 -8.34 -8.17
CA ASP A 40 -1.31 -7.44 -7.33
C ASP A 40 -2.21 -6.79 -6.26
N GLU A 41 -1.97 -7.16 -5.01
CA GLU A 41 -2.61 -6.54 -3.85
C GLU A 41 -1.96 -5.19 -3.53
N THR A 42 -2.80 -4.19 -3.30
CA THR A 42 -2.40 -2.89 -2.78
C THR A 42 -3.14 -2.61 -1.49
N VAL A 43 -2.39 -2.32 -0.43
CA VAL A 43 -2.94 -2.00 0.89
C VAL A 43 -2.46 -0.61 1.30
N VAL A 44 -3.39 0.21 1.74
CA VAL A 44 -3.13 1.54 2.33
C VAL A 44 -3.21 1.38 3.84
N ILE A 45 -2.19 1.87 4.54
CA ILE A 45 -2.13 1.81 6.01
C ILE A 45 -1.94 3.19 6.63
N GLU A 46 -2.28 3.28 7.91
CA GLU A 46 -1.98 4.40 8.78
C GLU A 46 -0.46 4.60 8.90
N ARG A 47 -0.06 5.87 8.97
CA ARG A 47 1.36 6.27 8.99
C ARG A 47 2.13 5.64 10.14
N ASP A 48 1.54 5.65 11.33
CA ASP A 48 2.20 5.19 12.55
C ASP A 48 2.33 3.66 12.60
N ALA A 49 1.60 2.95 11.73
CA ALA A 49 1.67 1.50 11.59
C ALA A 49 2.76 1.03 10.62
N LEU A 50 3.46 1.92 9.90
CA LEU A 50 4.41 1.51 8.86
C LEU A 50 5.48 0.53 9.38
N GLU A 51 6.19 0.91 10.44
CA GLU A 51 7.30 0.11 10.96
C GLU A 51 6.84 -1.28 11.45
N PRO A 52 5.81 -1.42 12.30
CA PRO A 52 5.38 -2.73 12.77
C PRO A 52 4.78 -3.58 11.65
N VAL A 53 4.04 -3.00 10.69
CA VAL A 53 3.52 -3.72 9.52
C VAL A 53 4.67 -4.22 8.64
N CYS A 54 5.65 -3.37 8.33
CA CYS A 54 6.81 -3.77 7.54
C CYS A 54 7.62 -4.88 8.22
N ARG A 55 7.82 -4.81 9.54
CA ARG A 55 8.48 -5.86 10.30
C ARG A 55 7.72 -7.18 10.22
N PHE A 56 6.40 -7.15 10.40
CA PHE A 56 5.54 -8.31 10.24
C PHE A 56 5.62 -8.92 8.83
N LEU A 57 5.54 -8.09 7.80
CA LEU A 57 5.63 -8.53 6.40
C LEU A 57 6.97 -9.26 6.12
N ARG A 58 8.07 -8.79 6.71
CA ARG A 58 9.39 -9.40 6.56
C ARG A 58 9.54 -10.69 7.35
N ASP A 59 9.16 -10.66 8.64
CA ASP A 59 9.57 -11.67 9.63
C ASP A 59 8.53 -12.81 9.79
N ASP A 60 7.24 -12.56 9.51
CA ASP A 60 6.20 -13.58 9.65
C ASP A 60 6.27 -14.59 8.48
N SER A 61 6.30 -15.88 8.80
CA SER A 61 6.45 -16.96 7.81
C SER A 61 5.25 -17.10 6.88
N ARG A 62 4.08 -16.58 7.26
CA ARG A 62 2.91 -16.47 6.38
C ARG A 62 3.13 -15.42 5.29
N CYS A 63 4.04 -14.46 5.51
CA CYS A 63 4.31 -13.32 4.63
C CYS A 63 5.62 -13.46 3.85
N SER A 64 6.74 -13.61 4.57
CA SER A 64 8.11 -13.73 4.09
C SER A 64 8.43 -12.81 2.91
N PHE A 65 8.41 -11.49 3.10
CA PHE A 65 8.82 -10.52 2.08
C PHE A 65 10.33 -10.25 2.14
N GLU A 66 11.11 -11.05 1.42
CA GLU A 66 12.58 -11.00 1.48
C GLU A 66 13.19 -9.83 0.71
N ILE A 67 12.47 -9.25 -0.26
CA ILE A 67 13.00 -8.21 -1.13
C ILE A 67 12.10 -6.98 -1.12
N MET A 68 12.68 -5.82 -0.81
CA MET A 68 12.13 -4.51 -1.16
C MET A 68 12.53 -4.18 -2.60
N MET A 69 11.54 -4.12 -3.49
CA MET A 69 11.75 -3.93 -4.91
C MET A 69 11.94 -2.45 -5.27
N ASP A 70 11.15 -1.57 -4.66
CA ASP A 70 11.16 -0.14 -4.95
C ASP A 70 10.55 0.65 -3.78
N LEU A 71 10.94 1.92 -3.70
CA LEU A 71 10.40 2.91 -2.78
C LEU A 71 10.26 4.23 -3.54
N THR A 72 9.02 4.68 -3.69
CA THR A 72 8.69 5.90 -4.44
C THR A 72 7.59 6.70 -3.73
N ALA A 73 7.28 7.87 -4.26
CA ALA A 73 6.23 8.74 -3.77
C ALA A 73 5.40 9.30 -4.93
N VAL A 74 4.11 9.50 -4.69
CA VAL A 74 3.17 10.13 -5.62
C VAL A 74 2.72 11.47 -5.03
N ASP A 75 2.86 12.53 -5.81
CA ASP A 75 2.20 13.81 -5.56
C ASP A 75 0.81 13.78 -6.19
N ARG A 76 -0.23 13.93 -5.37
CA ARG A 76 -1.64 13.89 -5.81
C ARG A 76 -2.27 15.28 -5.95
N LEU A 77 -1.47 16.34 -6.10
CA LEU A 77 -1.96 17.71 -6.26
C LEU A 77 -3.04 17.83 -7.36
N GLU A 78 -2.80 17.27 -8.55
CA GLU A 78 -3.74 17.37 -9.68
C GLU A 78 -5.02 16.54 -9.48
N MET A 79 -5.01 15.59 -8.55
CA MET A 79 -6.19 14.77 -8.21
C MET A 79 -7.08 15.45 -7.16
N ASN A 80 -6.65 16.59 -6.60
CA ASN A 80 -7.34 17.33 -5.55
C ASN A 80 -7.71 16.44 -4.32
N GLU A 81 -6.84 15.48 -3.99
CA GLU A 81 -7.00 14.57 -2.86
C GLU A 81 -6.21 15.04 -1.63
N THR A 82 -6.77 14.79 -0.44
CA THR A 82 -6.09 15.01 0.84
C THR A 82 -6.10 13.71 1.65
N PRO A 83 -4.96 13.25 2.19
CA PRO A 83 -3.63 13.87 2.16
C PRO A 83 -2.93 13.82 0.79
N ARG A 84 -2.09 14.84 0.49
CA ARG A 84 -1.50 15.10 -0.84
C ARG A 84 -0.45 14.08 -1.27
N PHE A 85 0.44 13.67 -0.37
CA PHE A 85 1.53 12.77 -0.72
C PHE A 85 1.15 11.33 -0.40
N GLU A 86 1.57 10.40 -1.25
CA GLU A 86 1.42 8.96 -1.03
C GLU A 86 2.79 8.30 -1.17
N MET A 87 3.33 7.78 -0.07
CA MET A 87 4.49 6.90 -0.09
C MET A 87 4.05 5.53 -0.61
N VAL A 88 4.85 4.93 -1.50
CA VAL A 88 4.57 3.64 -2.11
C VAL A 88 5.78 2.74 -1.95
N TYR A 89 5.57 1.59 -1.32
CA TYR A 89 6.56 0.55 -1.11
C TYR A 89 6.16 -0.68 -1.92
N HIS A 90 7.10 -1.27 -2.66
CA HIS A 90 6.89 -2.52 -3.38
C HIS A 90 7.72 -3.63 -2.76
N PHE A 91 7.07 -4.72 -2.36
CA PHE A 91 7.72 -5.88 -1.76
C PHE A 91 7.50 -7.13 -2.62
N LYS A 92 8.49 -8.02 -2.60
CA LYS A 92 8.44 -9.34 -3.24
C LYS A 92 8.73 -10.42 -2.21
N SER A 93 7.81 -11.39 -2.14
CA SER A 93 8.05 -12.67 -1.49
C SER A 93 8.52 -13.69 -2.54
N LEU A 94 9.72 -14.21 -2.35
CA LEU A 94 10.24 -15.35 -3.09
C LEU A 94 9.65 -16.65 -2.56
N SER A 95 9.55 -16.79 -1.23
CA SER A 95 9.00 -17.99 -0.59
C SER A 95 7.55 -18.29 -1.01
N HIS A 96 6.72 -17.25 -1.14
CA HIS A 96 5.30 -17.37 -1.51
C HIS A 96 5.02 -16.93 -2.95
N ALA A 97 6.05 -16.63 -3.74
CA ALA A 97 5.96 -16.20 -5.13
C ALA A 97 5.02 -15.00 -5.41
N ARG A 98 4.71 -14.15 -4.44
CA ARG A 98 3.73 -13.04 -4.54
C ARG A 98 4.33 -11.65 -4.34
N ARG A 99 3.54 -10.61 -4.59
CA ARG A 99 3.92 -9.19 -4.45
C ARG A 99 2.91 -8.47 -3.56
N LEU A 100 3.37 -7.38 -2.93
CA LEU A 100 2.52 -6.46 -2.21
C LEU A 100 2.95 -5.03 -2.49
N ARG A 101 1.97 -4.16 -2.73
CA ARG A 101 2.15 -2.71 -2.73
C ARG A 101 1.59 -2.15 -1.43
N LEU A 102 2.45 -1.60 -0.59
CA LEU A 102 2.03 -0.92 0.63
C LEU A 102 2.06 0.59 0.42
N LYS A 103 1.04 1.29 0.87
CA LYS A 103 0.87 2.73 0.68
C LYS A 103 0.62 3.44 2.00
N VAL A 104 1.17 4.64 2.14
CA VAL A 104 0.94 5.52 3.29
C VAL A 104 0.68 6.93 2.80
N ARG A 105 -0.40 7.55 3.27
CA ARG A 105 -0.73 8.94 2.94
C ARG A 105 -0.12 9.91 3.94
N LEU A 106 0.46 10.99 3.43
CA LEU A 106 1.11 12.04 4.22
C LEU A 106 0.54 13.41 3.85
N ALA A 107 0.29 14.23 4.88
CA ALA A 107 -0.10 15.62 4.69
C ALA A 107 1.12 16.45 4.27
N GLU A 108 0.88 17.55 3.56
CA GLU A 108 1.95 18.42 3.05
C GLU A 108 2.71 19.15 4.18
N ASP A 109 2.00 19.52 5.24
CA ASP A 109 2.53 20.22 6.41
C ASP A 109 3.31 19.30 7.37
N ASP A 110 3.05 18.00 7.35
CA ASP A 110 3.76 16.98 8.13
C ASP A 110 4.16 15.76 7.27
N CYS A 111 4.94 16.02 6.22
CA CYS A 111 5.42 15.00 5.29
C CYS A 111 6.66 14.25 5.81
N LYS A 112 6.52 13.61 6.98
CA LYS A 112 7.56 12.78 7.61
C LYS A 112 7.02 11.38 7.86
N ILE A 113 7.90 10.40 7.75
CA ILE A 113 7.57 9.00 7.99
C ILE A 113 8.80 8.25 8.51
N ALA A 114 8.58 7.17 9.26
CA ALA A 114 9.64 6.34 9.79
C ALA A 114 10.46 5.71 8.65
N SER A 115 11.78 5.64 8.83
CA SER A 115 12.64 4.83 7.97
C SER A 115 12.51 3.35 8.31
N ILE A 116 12.63 2.50 7.29
CA ILE A 116 12.61 1.03 7.40
C ILE A 116 13.91 0.39 6.87
N HIS A 117 15.00 1.17 6.74
CA HIS A 117 16.29 0.68 6.22
C HIS A 117 16.94 -0.44 7.05
N HIS A 118 16.55 -0.59 8.33
CA HIS A 118 17.02 -1.70 9.18
C HIS A 118 16.25 -2.99 8.91
N LEU A 119 15.20 -2.92 8.10
CA LEU A 119 14.41 -4.07 7.69
C LEU A 119 14.89 -4.66 6.36
N TRP A 120 15.21 -3.82 5.37
CA TRP A 120 15.76 -4.17 4.05
C TRP A 120 16.89 -3.23 3.64
#